data_AF-A0A843KEK9-F1
#
_entry.id   AF-A0A843KEK9-F1
#
_cell.length_a   1.000
_cell.length_b   1.000
_cell.length_c   1.000
_cell.angle_alpha   90.00
_cell.angle_beta   90.00
_cell.angle_gamma   90.00
#
_symmetry.space_group_name_H-M   'P 1'
#
loop_
_entity.id
_entity.type
_entity.pdbx_description
1 polymer ?
#
loop_
_entity_poly.entity_id
_entity_poly.type
_entity_poly.pdbx_seq_one_letter_code
_entity_poly.pdbx_strand_id
1 'polypeptide(L)'
;MNETGVNIDYYADGRATANFGIYGPDTYTFYEREMVLITDLDGVRLFAGVLPSDEITNLPGSDLRRFRTLNATDFTAILDWRIVDYAAEDNLAGDAVRAIMAEYLAEEGITEGYIEDGELLTEIAIGNSSATTAFNKLADARDL
;
A
#
# COMPACT_ATOMS: atom_id res chain seq x y z
N MET A 1 -31.42 9.89 2.07
CA MET A 1 -30.23 9.78 1.21
C MET A 1 -29.04 9.72 2.15
N ASN A 2 -28.49 8.54 2.41
CA ASN A 2 -27.25 8.40 3.14
C ASN A 2 -26.11 8.45 2.12
N GLU A 3 -25.66 9.66 1.80
CA GLU A 3 -24.41 9.86 1.08
C GLU A 3 -23.29 9.76 2.13
N THR A 4 -22.76 8.56 2.33
CA THR A 4 -21.54 8.37 3.10
C THR A 4 -20.42 9.12 2.40
N GLY A 5 -19.88 10.17 3.01
CA GLY A 5 -18.74 10.95 2.49
C GLY A 5 -17.40 10.19 2.48
N VAL A 6 -17.47 8.86 2.53
CA VAL A 6 -16.37 7.90 2.47
C VAL A 6 -16.68 6.95 1.32
N ASN A 7 -15.79 6.89 0.34
CA ASN A 7 -15.79 5.90 -0.72
C ASN A 7 -14.62 4.94 -0.50
N ILE A 8 -14.86 3.63 -0.59
CA ILE A 8 -13.82 2.60 -0.47
C ILE A 8 -13.93 1.70 -1.68
N ASP A 9 -12.87 1.69 -2.49
CA ASP A 9 -12.77 0.88 -3.70
C ASP A 9 -11.86 -0.31 -3.42
N TYR A 10 -12.42 -1.52 -3.53
CA TYR A 10 -11.66 -2.77 -3.43
C TYR A 10 -11.39 -3.30 -4.84
N TYR A 11 -10.12 -3.53 -5.15
CA TYR A 11 -9.70 -4.11 -6.41
C TYR A 11 -9.20 -5.53 -6.16
N ALA A 12 -9.57 -6.47 -7.04
CA ALA A 12 -9.10 -7.86 -6.94
C ALA A 12 -7.59 -7.97 -7.28
N ASP A 13 -7.14 -7.20 -8.27
CA ASP A 13 -5.80 -7.28 -8.84
C ASP A 13 -4.98 -5.99 -8.59
N GLY A 14 -5.35 -5.24 -7.54
CA GLY A 14 -4.76 -3.94 -7.27
C GLY A 14 -4.91 -3.53 -5.80
N ARG A 15 -4.42 -2.33 -5.49
CA ARG A 15 -4.47 -1.81 -4.12
C ARG A 15 -5.87 -1.30 -3.81
N ALA A 16 -6.42 -1.67 -2.66
CA ALA A 16 -7.63 -1.04 -2.18
C ALA A 16 -7.34 0.42 -1.82
N THR A 17 -8.29 1.31 -2.13
CA THR A 17 -8.19 2.74 -1.84
C THR A 17 -9.42 3.22 -1.08
N ALA A 18 -9.24 4.24 -0.25
CA ALA A 18 -10.32 4.91 0.44
C ALA A 18 -10.22 6.42 0.23
N ASN A 19 -11.29 7.04 -0.24
CA ASN A 19 -11.41 8.48 -0.40
C ASN A 19 -12.43 9.05 0.58
N PHE A 20 -12.08 10.11 1.30
CA PHE A 20 -13.02 10.77 2.19
C PHE A 20 -12.71 12.25 2.38
N GLY A 21 -13.77 13.03 2.57
CA GLY A 21 -13.68 14.46 2.82
C GLY A 21 -13.69 14.78 4.31
N ILE A 22 -12.77 15.64 4.74
CA ILE A 22 -12.79 16.24 6.09
C ILE A 22 -13.07 17.74 5.94
N TYR A 23 -14.07 18.22 6.67
CA TYR A 23 -14.35 19.64 6.81
C TYR A 23 -14.05 20.08 8.24
N GLY A 24 -13.07 20.97 8.42
CA GLY A 24 -12.63 21.33 9.75
C GLY A 24 -11.72 22.56 9.81
N PRO A 25 -11.32 22.96 11.03
CA PRO A 25 -10.32 24.01 11.23
C PRO A 25 -8.99 23.62 10.59
N ASP A 26 -8.21 24.62 10.18
CA ASP A 26 -6.91 24.43 9.52
C ASP A 26 -5.80 23.87 10.42
N THR A 27 -6.12 23.55 11.67
CA THR A 27 -5.18 23.02 12.66
C THR A 27 -4.90 21.53 12.50
N TYR A 28 -5.73 20.79 11.75
CA TYR A 28 -5.47 19.39 11.45
C TYR A 28 -4.39 19.28 10.38
N THR A 29 -3.28 18.65 10.75
CA THR A 29 -2.17 18.32 9.83
C THR A 29 -2.12 16.82 9.68
N PHE A 30 -2.16 16.34 8.44
CA PHE A 30 -1.96 14.94 8.10
C PHE A 30 -0.55 14.77 7.56
N TYR A 31 0.10 13.68 7.93
CA TYR A 31 1.46 13.39 7.51
C TYR A 31 1.48 12.31 6.42
N GLU A 32 2.49 12.39 5.55
CA GLU A 32 2.79 11.28 4.65
C GLU A 32 2.99 10.00 5.47
N ARG A 33 2.40 8.90 5.00
CA ARG A 33 2.44 7.56 5.59
C ARG A 33 1.72 7.43 6.93
N GLU A 34 0.93 8.43 7.31
CA GLU A 34 0.08 8.34 8.51
C GLU A 34 -0.95 7.23 8.34
N MET A 35 -1.12 6.42 9.40
CA MET A 35 -2.03 5.29 9.41
C MET A 35 -3.48 5.75 9.39
N VAL A 36 -4.28 5.13 8.52
CA VAL A 36 -5.73 5.34 8.45
C VAL A 36 -6.44 4.07 8.83
N LEU A 37 -7.41 4.21 9.74
CA LEU A 37 -8.35 3.17 10.11
C LEU A 37 -9.78 3.70 9.95
N ILE A 38 -10.57 3.07 9.09
CA ILE A 38 -11.99 3.38 8.90
C ILE A 38 -12.80 2.22 9.47
N THR A 39 -13.70 2.53 10.39
CA THR A 39 -14.63 1.56 10.99
C THR A 39 -16.07 2.00 10.77
N ASP A 40 -17.01 1.06 10.84
CA ASP A 40 -18.41 1.41 11.02
C ASP A 40 -18.71 1.85 12.47
N LEU A 41 -19.98 2.11 12.77
CA LEU A 41 -20.43 2.54 14.10
C LEU A 41 -20.34 1.44 15.17
N ASP A 42 -20.29 0.17 14.75
CA ASP A 42 -20.14 -0.98 15.63
C ASP A 42 -18.66 -1.34 15.88
N GLY A 43 -17.73 -0.56 15.29
CA GLY A 43 -16.29 -0.76 15.40
C GLY A 43 -15.75 -1.83 14.46
N VAL A 44 -16.56 -2.33 13.51
CA VAL A 44 -16.09 -3.25 12.48
C VAL A 44 -15.20 -2.49 11.51
N ARG A 45 -13.98 -3.00 11.32
CA ARG A 45 -13.02 -2.43 10.38
C ARG A 45 -13.54 -2.56 8.94
N LEU A 46 -13.70 -1.41 8.29
CA LEU A 46 -13.99 -1.32 6.86
C LEU A 46 -12.69 -1.21 6.06
N PHE A 47 -11.77 -0.34 6.45
CA PHE A 47 -10.50 -0.14 5.73
C PHE A 47 -9.35 0.12 6.69
N ALA A 48 -8.14 -0.31 6.31
CA ALA A 48 -6.92 0.09 6.98
C ALA A 48 -5.77 0.26 5.99
N GLY A 49 -4.98 1.30 6.17
CA GLY A 49 -3.91 1.66 5.26
C GLY A 49 -3.15 2.90 5.69
N VAL A 50 -2.65 3.63 4.71
CA VAL A 50 -1.76 4.78 4.89
C VAL A 50 -2.15 5.93 3.97
N LEU A 51 -1.91 7.17 4.41
CA LEU A 51 -2.04 8.35 3.55
C LEU A 51 -0.75 8.53 2.72
N PRO A 52 -0.79 8.39 1.38
CA PRO A 52 0.34 8.64 0.52
C PRO A 52 0.67 10.14 0.43
N SER A 53 -0.32 11.03 0.56
CA SER A 53 -0.15 12.49 0.62
C SER A 53 -1.48 13.17 1.01
N ASP A 54 -1.41 14.40 1.54
CA ASP A 54 -2.58 15.26 1.80
C ASP A 54 -2.80 16.20 0.61
N GLU A 55 -3.96 16.11 -0.05
CA GLU A 55 -4.38 17.05 -1.08
C GLU A 55 -5.36 18.09 -0.50
N ILE A 56 -4.83 19.30 -0.25
CA ILE A 56 -5.61 20.39 0.32
C ILE A 56 -6.35 21.13 -0.80
N THR A 57 -7.69 21.07 -0.78
CA THR A 57 -8.53 21.93 -1.62
C THR A 57 -9.04 23.14 -0.81
N ASN A 58 -8.51 24.33 -1.10
CA ASN A 58 -9.03 25.55 -0.49
C ASN A 58 -10.38 25.93 -1.13
N LEU A 59 -11.43 26.01 -0.32
CA LEU A 59 -12.70 26.56 -0.77
C LEU A 59 -12.63 28.10 -0.76
N PRO A 60 -13.08 28.79 -1.83
CA PRO A 60 -13.11 30.25 -1.86
C PRO A 60 -13.99 30.82 -0.74
N GLY A 61 -13.46 31.73 0.06
CA GLY A 61 -14.21 32.47 1.08
C GLY A 61 -14.31 31.82 2.47
N SER A 62 -13.56 30.76 2.76
CA SER A 62 -13.50 30.12 4.08
C SER A 62 -12.11 30.24 4.73
N ASP A 63 -11.76 31.44 5.21
CA ASP A 63 -10.43 31.70 5.79
C ASP A 63 -10.11 30.89 7.07
N LEU A 64 -11.12 30.28 7.70
CA LEU A 64 -10.99 29.54 8.96
C LEU A 64 -11.33 28.06 8.89
N ARG A 65 -11.79 27.56 7.73
CA ARG A 65 -12.18 26.16 7.55
C ARG A 65 -11.74 25.68 6.17
N ARG A 66 -11.14 24.50 6.11
CA ARG A 66 -10.74 23.88 4.83
C ARG A 66 -11.51 22.59 4.62
N PHE A 67 -11.81 22.32 3.36
CA PHE A 67 -12.27 21.01 2.92
C PHE A 67 -11.04 20.27 2.40
N ARG A 68 -10.70 19.15 3.02
CA ARG A 68 -9.56 18.31 2.63
C ARG A 68 -10.10 17.01 2.09
N THR A 69 -9.58 16.60 0.95
CA THR A 69 -9.88 15.28 0.41
C THR A 69 -8.69 14.39 0.71
N LEU A 70 -8.92 13.37 1.52
CA LEU A 70 -7.90 12.39 1.87
C LEU A 70 -8.09 11.15 1.01
N ASN A 71 -7.00 10.73 0.36
CA ASN A 71 -6.92 9.48 -0.38
C ASN A 71 -5.99 8.55 0.39
N ALA A 72 -6.50 7.47 0.96
CA ALA A 72 -5.69 6.45 1.60
C ALA A 72 -5.55 5.24 0.69
N THR A 73 -4.40 4.58 0.77
CA THR A 73 -4.14 3.30 0.10
C THR A 73 -3.91 2.24 1.17
N ASP A 74 -4.31 1.00 0.93
CA ASP A 74 -4.07 -0.08 1.88
C ASP A 74 -2.57 -0.29 2.18
N PHE A 75 -2.26 -1.17 3.13
CA PHE A 75 -0.88 -1.43 3.54
C PHE A 75 0.01 -2.03 2.44
N THR A 76 -0.52 -2.44 1.29
CA THR A 76 0.32 -2.85 0.15
C THR A 76 1.10 -1.68 -0.43
N ALA A 77 0.73 -0.43 -0.12
CA ALA A 77 1.52 0.76 -0.45
C ALA A 77 2.93 0.76 0.17
N ILE A 78 3.13 0.06 1.29
CA ILE A 78 4.44 -0.05 1.96
C ILE A 78 5.49 -0.66 1.02
N LEU A 79 5.05 -1.53 0.11
CA LEU A 79 5.92 -2.21 -0.86
C LEU A 79 6.61 -1.23 -1.83
N ASP A 80 6.08 -0.02 -2.02
CA ASP A 80 6.73 0.99 -2.86
C ASP A 80 7.89 1.70 -2.17
N TRP A 81 7.94 1.67 -0.84
CA TRP A 81 8.92 2.43 -0.06
C TRP A 81 10.20 1.66 0.20
N ARG A 82 10.14 0.33 0.12
CA ARG A 82 11.29 -0.54 0.33
C ARG A 82 11.97 -0.84 -0.99
N ILE A 83 13.24 -0.47 -1.05
CA ILE A 83 14.11 -0.75 -2.18
C ILE A 83 14.74 -2.12 -1.99
N VAL A 84 14.60 -2.96 -2.99
CA VAL A 84 15.11 -4.34 -3.04
C VAL A 84 16.29 -4.39 -3.99
N ASP A 85 17.35 -5.08 -3.56
CA ASP A 85 18.51 -5.40 -4.37
C ASP A 85 18.87 -6.88 -4.17
N TYR A 86 18.24 -7.75 -4.96
CA TYR A 86 18.23 -9.20 -4.76
C TYR A 86 18.69 -9.92 -6.03
N ALA A 87 19.58 -10.90 -5.89
CA ALA A 87 19.97 -11.78 -6.97
C ALA A 87 20.06 -13.24 -6.49
N ALA A 88 19.65 -14.16 -7.34
CA ALA A 88 19.75 -15.60 -7.08
C ALA A 88 19.86 -16.39 -8.39
N GLU A 89 20.47 -17.57 -8.29
CA GLU A 89 20.60 -18.57 -9.35
C GLU A 89 20.07 -19.90 -8.82
N ASP A 90 19.47 -20.70 -9.70
CA ASP A 90 18.89 -22.02 -9.39
C ASP A 90 18.00 -22.04 -8.13
N ASN A 91 17.11 -21.05 -8.01
CA ASN A 91 16.27 -20.86 -6.82
C ASN A 91 14.77 -20.90 -7.16
N LEU A 92 13.94 -21.40 -6.26
CA LEU A 92 12.49 -21.41 -6.45
C LEU A 92 11.93 -19.99 -6.36
N ALA A 93 10.96 -19.65 -7.21
CA ALA A 93 10.34 -18.32 -7.18
C ALA A 93 9.72 -17.99 -5.82
N GLY A 94 9.11 -18.98 -5.16
CA GLY A 94 8.59 -18.85 -3.80
C GLY A 94 9.67 -18.58 -2.77
N ASP A 95 10.84 -19.22 -2.90
CA ASP A 95 11.99 -18.96 -2.01
C ASP A 95 12.55 -17.55 -2.21
N ALA A 96 12.58 -17.03 -3.44
CA ALA A 96 12.93 -15.65 -3.71
C ALA A 96 11.93 -14.65 -3.07
N VAL A 97 10.62 -14.93 -3.14
CA VAL A 97 9.61 -14.12 -2.45
C VAL A 97 9.84 -14.13 -0.95
N ARG A 98 10.05 -15.31 -0.34
CA ARG A 98 10.32 -15.46 1.11
C ARG A 98 11.57 -14.68 1.52
N ALA A 99 12.64 -14.77 0.74
CA ALA A 99 13.88 -14.03 0.99
C ALA A 99 13.65 -12.50 0.98
N ILE A 100 12.95 -11.98 -0.03
CA ILE A 100 12.64 -10.55 -0.12
C ILE A 100 11.78 -10.10 1.06
N MET A 101 10.78 -10.88 1.45
CA MET A 101 9.93 -10.54 2.60
C MET A 101 10.73 -10.50 3.91
N ALA A 102 11.54 -11.54 4.16
CA ALA A 102 12.33 -11.66 5.37
C ALA A 102 13.41 -10.57 5.50
N GLU A 103 14.05 -10.19 4.40
CA GLU A 103 15.17 -9.25 4.43
C GLU A 103 14.71 -7.78 4.34
N TYR A 104 13.75 -7.45 3.48
CA TYR A 104 13.42 -6.05 3.17
C TYR A 104 12.11 -5.56 3.81
N LEU A 105 11.19 -6.47 4.15
CA LEU A 105 9.84 -6.11 4.61
C LEU A 105 9.57 -6.46 6.08
N ALA A 106 10.40 -7.29 6.71
CA ALA A 106 10.24 -7.70 8.10
C ALA A 106 10.27 -6.51 9.08
N GLU A 107 11.07 -5.48 8.81
CA GLU A 107 11.11 -4.26 9.63
C GLU A 107 9.79 -3.49 9.66
N GLU A 108 8.97 -3.62 8.60
CA GLU A 108 7.64 -3.01 8.51
C GLU A 108 6.56 -3.86 9.19
N GLY A 109 6.96 -4.96 9.85
CA GLY A 109 6.04 -5.93 10.45
C GLY A 109 5.26 -6.76 9.44
N ILE A 110 5.66 -6.73 8.16
CA ILE A 110 5.07 -7.57 7.12
C ILE A 110 5.65 -8.98 7.26
N THR A 111 4.77 -9.94 7.56
CA THR A 111 5.13 -11.35 7.68
C THR A 111 4.65 -12.13 6.48
N GLU A 112 5.34 -13.22 6.15
CA GLU A 112 4.87 -14.15 5.13
C GLU A 112 3.52 -14.77 5.51
N GLY A 113 2.67 -14.93 4.50
CA GLY A 113 1.50 -15.79 4.57
C GLY A 113 1.81 -17.15 3.95
N TYR A 114 0.83 -17.72 3.27
CA TYR A 114 1.08 -18.88 2.41
C TYR A 114 1.73 -18.42 1.11
N ILE A 115 2.91 -18.93 0.81
CA ILE A 115 3.67 -18.68 -0.43
C ILE A 115 3.86 -20.02 -1.12
N GLU A 116 3.42 -20.13 -2.37
CA GLU A 116 3.67 -21.30 -3.22
C GLU A 116 5.11 -21.28 -3.73
N ASP A 117 5.73 -22.46 -3.87
CA ASP A 117 7.13 -22.58 -4.28
C ASP A 117 7.38 -22.06 -5.71
N GLY A 118 6.38 -22.11 -6.58
CA GLY A 118 6.52 -21.63 -7.96
C GLY A 118 7.52 -22.44 -8.79
N GLU A 119 7.98 -21.83 -9.89
CA GLU A 119 8.94 -22.45 -10.81
C GLU A 119 10.39 -22.23 -10.37
N LEU A 120 11.30 -23.04 -10.92
CA LEU A 120 12.73 -22.86 -10.72
C LEU A 120 13.23 -21.72 -11.60
N LEU A 121 13.78 -20.68 -10.97
CA LEU A 121 14.43 -19.56 -11.63
C LEU A 121 15.90 -19.90 -11.85
N THR A 122 16.31 -20.06 -13.10
CA THR A 122 17.72 -20.30 -13.45
C THR A 122 18.60 -19.12 -13.04
N GLU A 123 18.13 -17.90 -13.28
CA GLU A 123 18.81 -16.66 -12.89
C GLU A 123 17.76 -15.56 -12.69
N ILE A 124 17.86 -14.81 -11.59
CA ILE A 124 17.10 -13.60 -11.37
C ILE A 124 17.96 -12.51 -10.72
N ALA A 125 17.84 -11.29 -11.23
CA ALA A 125 18.49 -10.11 -10.67
C ALA A 125 17.50 -8.94 -10.60
N ILE A 126 17.27 -8.42 -9.40
CA ILE A 126 16.43 -7.27 -9.09
C ILE A 126 17.36 -6.20 -8.52
N GLY A 127 17.61 -5.15 -9.30
CA GLY A 127 18.54 -4.10 -8.89
C GLY A 127 17.82 -2.80 -8.58
N ASN A 128 17.96 -2.32 -7.34
CA ASN A 128 17.54 -0.98 -6.89
C ASN A 128 16.11 -0.59 -7.33
N SER A 129 15.14 -1.47 -7.08
CA SER A 129 13.73 -1.25 -7.44
C SER A 129 12.81 -1.43 -6.23
N SER A 130 11.57 -0.97 -6.31
CA SER A 130 10.62 -1.17 -5.22
C SER A 130 10.29 -2.65 -5.01
N ALA A 131 9.89 -3.04 -3.81
CA ALA A 131 9.41 -4.41 -3.54
C ALA A 131 8.21 -4.77 -4.42
N THR A 132 7.33 -3.82 -4.74
CA THR A 132 6.26 -4.04 -5.75
C THR A 132 6.84 -4.41 -7.11
N THR A 133 7.89 -3.71 -7.57
CA THR A 133 8.54 -4.02 -8.85
C THR A 133 9.24 -5.37 -8.80
N ALA A 134 9.88 -5.69 -7.69
CA ALA A 134 10.54 -6.97 -7.45
C ALA A 134 9.55 -8.14 -7.55
N PHE A 135 8.40 -8.05 -6.88
CA PHE A 135 7.37 -9.08 -6.92
C PHE A 135 6.71 -9.21 -8.29
N ASN A 136 6.45 -8.10 -8.98
CA ASN A 136 5.94 -8.16 -10.35
C ASN A 136 6.92 -8.87 -11.27
N LYS A 137 8.23 -8.58 -11.15
CA LYS A 137 9.26 -9.27 -11.92
C LYS A 137 9.33 -10.77 -11.64
N LEU A 138 9.15 -11.17 -10.38
CA LEU A 138 9.07 -12.58 -9.99
C LEU A 138 7.81 -13.27 -10.54
N ALA A 139 6.68 -12.57 -10.56
CA ALA A 139 5.43 -13.09 -11.13
C ALA A 139 5.53 -13.26 -12.65
N ASP A 140 6.09 -12.27 -13.35
CA ASP A 140 6.27 -12.27 -14.81
C ASP A 140 7.27 -13.35 -15.27
N ALA A 141 8.23 -13.72 -14.42
CA ALA A 141 9.18 -14.79 -14.71
C ALA A 141 8.53 -16.17 -14.89
N ARG A 142 7.27 -16.33 -14.45
CA ARG A 142 6.46 -17.55 -14.64
C ARG A 142 5.94 -17.73 -16.06
N ASP A 143 6.02 -16.70 -16.91
CA ASP A 143 5.48 -16.72 -18.28
C ASP A 143 6.57 -16.92 -19.36
N LEU A 144 7.79 -17.31 -18.99
CA LEU A 144 8.95 -17.54 -19.87
C LEU A 144 9.34 -19.02 -19.95
#